data_AF-A0A1C3X8F3-F1
#
_entry.id   AF-A0A1C3X8F3-F1
#
_cell.length_a   1.000
_cell.length_b   1.000
_cell.length_c   1.000
_cell.angle_alpha   90.00
_cell.angle_beta   90.00
_cell.angle_gamma   90.00
#
_symmetry.space_group_name_H-M   'P 1'
#
loop_
_entity.id
_entity.type
_entity.pdbx_description
1 polymer ?
#
loop_
_entity_poly.entity_id
_entity_poly.type
_entity_poly.pdbx_seq_one_letter_code
_entity_poly.pdbx_strand_id
1 'polypeptide(L)' 'MKQYAGIDVSLEYSSVCVVDADGRIVREAKVHSEPDALIAWFGEHGVAMERIGLEAGPLSQWLHAG' A
#
# COMPACT_ATOMS: atom_id res chain seq x y z
N MET A 1 -7.22 2.33 -15.95
CA MET A 1 -5.77 2.65 -15.94
C MET A 1 -5.10 1.71 -14.95
N LYS A 2 -3.91 1.18 -15.27
CA LYS A 2 -3.18 0.31 -14.34
C LYS A 2 -2.50 1.16 -13.29
N GLN A 3 -2.62 0.77 -12.03
CA GLN A 3 -1.94 1.39 -10.91
C GLN A 3 -1.32 0.32 -10.02
N TYR A 4 -0.23 0.70 -9.36
CA TYR A 4 0.55 -0.16 -8.49
C TYR A 4 0.78 0.56 -7.18
N ALA A 5 0.81 -0.18 -6.08
CA ALA A 5 1.13 0.39 -4.78
C ALA A 5 2.42 -0.22 -4.23
N GLY A 6 3.26 0.62 -3.63
CA GLY A 6 4.33 0.22 -2.73
C GLY A 6 3.94 0.57 -1.30
N ILE A 7 4.22 -0.33 -0.36
CA ILE A 7 4.00 -0.11 1.07
C ILE A 7 5.33 -0.30 1.79
N ASP A 8 5.82 0.77 2.41
CA ASP A 8 6.87 0.73 3.42
C ASP A 8 6.20 0.53 4.79
N VAL A 9 6.36 -0.68 5.35
CA VAL A 9 5.62 -1.14 6.52
C VAL A 9 6.36 -0.77 7.79
N SER A 10 5.67 -0.04 8.67
CA SER A 10 6.19 0.43 9.96
C SER A 10 5.25 0.04 11.11
N LEU A 11 5.61 0.33 12.36
CA LEU A 11 4.85 -0.14 13.53
C LEU A 11 3.47 0.52 13.68
N GLU A 12 3.40 1.86 13.68
CA GLU A 12 2.15 2.59 13.91
C GLU A 12 1.47 3.03 12.61
N TYR A 13 2.27 3.52 11.67
CA TYR A 13 1.81 4.00 10.37
C TYR A 13 2.73 3.53 9.26
N SER A 14 2.16 2.87 8.25
CA SER A 14 2.84 2.50 7.02
C SER A 14 2.73 3.60 5.97
N SER A 15 3.79 3.78 5.19
CA SER A 15 3.79 4.72 4.06
C SER A 15 3.32 3.98 2.81
N VAL A 16 2.32 4.53 2.11
CA VAL A 16 1.79 3.97 0.87
C VAL A 16 2.04 4.94 -0.27
N CYS A 17 2.61 4.45 -1.36
CA CYS A 17 2.84 5.21 -2.59
C CYS A 17 2.17 4.48 -3.77
N VAL A 18 1.27 5.17 -4.46
CA VAL A 18 0.58 4.66 -5.64
C VAL A 18 1.16 5.32 -6.88
N VAL A 19 1.52 4.50 -7.87
CA VAL A 19 2.03 4.95 -9.16
C VAL A 19 1.19 4.45 -10.32
N ASP A 20 1.19 5.18 -11.43
CA ASP A 20 0.62 4.75 -12.70
C ASP A 20 1.56 3.79 -13.47
N ALA A 21 1.14 3.39 -14.66
CA ALA A 21 1.92 2.49 -15.52
C ALA A 21 3.23 3.10 -16.05
N ASP A 22 3.36 4.43 -16.06
CA ASP A 22 4.58 5.14 -16.45
C ASP A 22 5.49 5.42 -15.24
N GLY A 23 5.10 4.95 -14.04
CA GLY A 23 5.83 5.17 -12.80
C GLY A 23 5.60 6.55 -12.18
N ARG A 24 4.61 7.33 -12.63
CA ARG A 24 4.29 8.62 -12.02
C ARG A 24 3.50 8.43 -10.73
N ILE A 25 3.84 9.19 -9.70
CA ILE A 25 3.11 9.20 -8.43
C ILE A 25 1.69 9.73 -8.66
N VAL A 26 0.71 8.92 -8.31
CA VAL A 26 -0.72 9.25 -8.33
C VAL A 26 -1.18 9.70 -6.96
N ARG A 27 -0.72 9.04 -5.90
CA ARG A 27 -1.12 9.32 -4.52
C ARG A 27 -0.09 8.81 -3.54
N GLU A 28 0.09 9.55 -2.45
CA GLU A 28 0.86 9.11 -1.29
C GLU A 28 0.06 9.34 -0.02
N ALA A 29 0.25 8.48 0.98
CA ALA A 29 -0.36 8.62 2.29
C ALA A 29 0.43 7.90 3.37
N LYS A 30 0.19 8.30 4.62
CA LYS A 30 0.46 7.48 5.78
C LYS A 30 -0.86 6.86 6.24
N VAL A 31 -0.86 5.55 6.43
CA VAL A 31 -2.03 4.77 6.84
C VAL A 31 -1.66 4.00 8.09
N HIS A 32 -2.57 3.84 9.05
CA HIS A 32 -2.32 2.99 10.21
C HIS A 32 -1.88 1.60 9.76
N SER A 33 -0.92 1.02 10.47
CA SER A 33 -0.37 -0.31 10.16
C SER A 33 -1.29 -1.44 10.63
N GLU A 34 -2.52 -1.40 10.16
CA GLU A 34 -3.59 -2.35 10.49
C GLU A 34 -4.29 -2.80 9.20
N PRO A 35 -4.74 -4.07 9.11
CA PRO A 35 -5.39 -4.58 7.90
C PRO A 35 -6.59 -3.73 7.47
N ASP A 36 -7.49 -3.41 8.40
CA ASP A 36 -8.73 -2.70 8.11
C ASP A 36 -8.47 -1.27 7.62
N ALA A 37 -7.47 -0.60 8.17
CA ALA A 37 -7.07 0.74 7.75
C ALA A 37 -6.53 0.75 6.31
N LEU A 38 -5.69 -0.22 5.96
CA LEU A 38 -5.18 -0.39 4.59
C LEU A 38 -6.30 -0.74 3.62
N ILE A 39 -7.19 -1.66 3.98
CA ILE A 39 -8.35 -2.05 3.15
C ILE A 39 -9.26 -0.85 2.91
N ALA A 40 -9.61 -0.09 3.95
CA ALA A 40 -10.45 1.09 3.84
C ALA A 40 -9.80 2.14 2.92
N TRP A 41 -8.51 2.41 3.11
CA TRP A 41 -7.78 3.39 2.31
C TRP A 41 -7.70 3.01 0.82
N PHE A 42 -7.43 1.73 0.50
CA PHE A 42 -7.44 1.24 -0.88
C PHE A 42 -8.86 1.24 -1.47
N GLY A 43 -9.89 0.95 -0.66
CA GLY A 43 -11.29 1.04 -1.06
C GLY A 43 -11.70 2.47 -1.43
N GLU A 44 -11.32 3.45 -0.60
CA GLU A 44 -11.57 4.88 -0.84
C GLU A 44 -10.84 5.41 -2.08
N HIS A 45 -9.66 4.85 -2.39
CA HIS A 45 -8.90 5.22 -3.58
C HIS A 45 -9.65 4.88 -4.88
N GLY A 46 -10.55 3.89 -4.85
CA GLY A 46 -11.52 3.63 -5.92
C GLY A 46 -10.94 3.08 -7.24
N VAL A 47 -9.64 2.77 -7.28
CA VAL A 47 -8.97 2.15 -8.42
C VAL A 47 -8.35 0.84 -7.96
N ALA A 48 -8.67 -0.26 -8.66
CA ALA A 48 -8.08 -1.57 -8.37
C ALA A 48 -6.57 -1.54 -8.64
N MET A 49 -5.78 -1.99 -7.66
CA MET A 49 -4.34 -2.16 -7.81
C MET A 49 -4.05 -3.40 -8.63
N GLU A 50 -3.18 -3.27 -9.65
CA GLU A 50 -2.70 -4.42 -10.44
C GLU A 50 -1.78 -5.30 -9.58
N ARG A 51 -0.92 -4.66 -8.79
CA ARG A 51 -0.05 -5.29 -7.78
C ARG A 51 0.18 -4.36 -6.61
N ILE A 52 0.40 -4.96 -5.45
CA ILE A 52 0.85 -4.28 -4.25
C ILE A 52 2.19 -4.91 -3.85
N GLY A 53 3.23 -4.10 -3.80
CA GLY A 53 4.55 -4.48 -3.29
C GLY A 53 4.70 -4.07 -1.83
N LEU A 54 5.33 -4.92 -1.04
CA LEU A 54 5.69 -4.64 0.35
C LEU A 54 7.20 -4.49 0.45
N GLU A 55 7.67 -3.48 1.18
CA GLU A 55 9.07 -3.40 1.55
C GLU A 55 9.43 -4.61 2.43
N ALA A 56 10.46 -5.33 2.04
CA ALA A 56 10.86 -6.55 2.72
C ALA A 56 11.42 -6.22 4.11
N GLY A 57 10.83 -6.79 5.15
CA GLY A 57 11.29 -6.59 6.52
C GLY A 57 10.51 -7.42 7.53
N PRO A 58 10.97 -7.49 8.79
CA PRO A 58 10.27 -8.24 9.84
C PRO A 58 8.84 -7.70 10.06
N LEU A 59 8.61 -6.41 9.81
CA LEU A 59 7.32 -5.76 10.00
C LEU A 59 6.31 -6.06 8.89
N SER A 60 6.72 -6.50 7.69
CA SER A 60 5.78 -6.78 6.59
C SER A 60 5.29 -8.23 6.54
N GLN A 61 5.83 -9.11 7.39
CA GLN A 61 5.50 -10.54 7.36
C GLN A 61 4.01 -10.83 7.58
N TRP A 62 3.36 -10.12 8.50
CA TRP A 62 1.94 -10.34 8.82
C TRP A 62 0.98 -9.96 7.69
N LEU A 63 1.41 -9.13 6.73
CA LEU A 63 0.62 -8.74 5.56
C LEU A 63 0.64 -9.77 4.44
N HIS A 64 1.64 -10.66 4.41
CA HIS A 64 1.81 -11.66 3.35
C HIS A 64 1.64 -13.11 3.84
N ALA A 65 2.06 -13.41 5.07
CA ALA A 65 2.13 -14.77 5.60
C ALA A 65 0.89 -15.19 6.42
N GLY A 66 -0.26 -14.56 6.19
CA GLY A 66 -1.53 -14.86 6.87
C GLY A 66 -1.96 -16.32 6.74
#